data_AF-A0A9K3K4B8-F1
#
_entry.id   AF-A0A9K3K4B8-F1
#
_cell.length_a   1.000
_cell.length_b   1.000
_cell.length_c   1.000
_cell.angle_alpha   90.00
_cell.angle_beta   90.00
_cell.angle_gamma   90.00
#
_symmetry.space_group_name_H-M   'P 1'
#
loop_
_entity.id
_entity.type
_entity.pdbx_description
1 polymer ?
#
loop_
_entity_poly.entity_id
_entity_poly.type
_entity_poly.pdbx_seq_one_letter_code
_entity_poly.pdbx_strand_id
1 'polypeptide(L)'
;MIRTCFPSLPSCAVQVAEFALASVVWHVEFLEQTLPPNHRLFFTPIFRDREQLMELKSLVTCRLNSPGDTIVATGVPPHISILQHMHSLAKNVNDVVPQIQKVAPEVIRGVIDEIEKRAMTAGTVTRDGLEAMINGCLENSALYQLVLTLKNSPTPAIQQEETLTGDEAGTMTPMWGSHLWGGRIHPVPQDFAFPNSCSQIAWQYWMCGDRQKRYPPLRNLSRDDMPSTNMRKRLSDLQYLMQLVEKRVEEQEKWIANPSIEQANEMFEVGKDVLDISDVSEKGRKRRGLQMKWTSMVTQVRNKRKSHRTS
;
A
#
# COMPACT_ATOMS: atom_id res chain seq x y z
N MET A 1 -2.22 10.18 -0.87
CA MET A 1 -1.08 9.24 -1.09
C MET A 1 -0.02 9.71 -2.08
N ILE A 2 -0.31 9.94 -3.37
CA ILE A 2 0.74 10.32 -4.34
C ILE A 2 1.43 11.64 -3.95
N ARG A 3 0.66 12.68 -3.60
CA ARG A 3 1.21 13.95 -3.11
C ARG A 3 1.93 13.82 -1.76
N THR A 4 1.57 12.83 -0.97
CA THR A 4 2.20 12.51 0.32
C THR A 4 3.62 11.95 0.10
N CYS A 5 3.77 11.03 -0.86
CA CYS A 5 5.05 10.38 -1.17
C CYS A 5 5.94 11.21 -2.11
N PHE A 6 5.33 11.96 -3.02
CA PHE A 6 5.99 12.77 -4.05
C PHE A 6 5.52 14.23 -4.00
N PRO A 7 5.84 14.97 -2.93
CA PRO A 7 5.29 16.31 -2.72
C PRO A 7 5.81 17.35 -3.73
N SER A 8 7.04 17.19 -4.23
CA SER A 8 7.65 18.11 -5.20
C SER A 8 7.34 17.76 -6.67
N LEU A 9 6.38 16.87 -6.93
CA LEU A 9 6.10 16.37 -8.27
C LEU A 9 5.09 17.27 -9.00
N PRO A 10 5.34 17.67 -10.26
CA PRO A 10 4.38 18.45 -11.04
C PRO A 10 3.14 17.62 -11.41
N SER A 11 1.99 18.28 -11.54
CA SER A 11 0.70 17.61 -11.82
C SER A 11 0.72 16.76 -13.09
N CYS A 12 1.52 17.12 -14.10
CA CYS A 12 1.66 16.35 -15.34
C CYS A 12 2.35 14.98 -15.17
N ALA A 13 3.05 14.75 -14.05
CA ALA A 13 3.79 13.52 -13.80
C ALA A 13 3.11 12.60 -12.76
N VAL A 14 1.90 12.95 -12.31
CA VAL A 14 1.16 12.20 -11.27
C VAL A 14 0.95 10.74 -11.67
N GLN A 15 0.53 10.49 -12.92
CA GLN A 15 0.35 9.12 -13.43
C GLN A 15 1.65 8.30 -13.35
N VAL A 16 2.79 8.88 -13.70
CA VAL A 16 4.09 8.18 -13.61
C VAL A 16 4.40 7.80 -12.17
N ALA A 17 4.10 8.68 -11.21
CA ALA A 17 4.27 8.39 -9.80
C ALA A 17 3.30 7.33 -9.27
N GLU A 18 2.10 7.20 -9.85
CA GLU A 18 1.17 6.10 -9.54
C GLU A 18 1.75 4.74 -9.92
N PHE A 19 2.27 4.61 -11.15
CA PHE A 19 2.96 3.39 -11.58
C PHE A 19 4.21 3.10 -10.74
N ALA A 20 4.99 4.13 -10.41
CA ALA A 20 6.17 3.97 -9.56
C ALA A 20 5.80 3.53 -8.14
N LEU A 21 4.75 4.12 -7.56
CA LEU A 21 4.26 3.74 -6.23
C LEU A 21 3.72 2.31 -6.23
N ALA A 22 2.90 1.94 -7.22
CA ALA A 22 2.38 0.59 -7.37
C ALA A 22 3.51 -0.44 -7.47
N SER A 23 4.55 -0.13 -8.25
CA SER A 23 5.74 -0.99 -8.39
C SER A 23 6.49 -1.15 -7.06
N VAL A 24 6.67 -0.06 -6.30
CA VAL A 24 7.31 -0.11 -4.97
C VAL A 24 6.49 -0.93 -3.99
N VAL A 25 5.16 -0.72 -3.95
CA VAL A 25 4.24 -1.43 -3.06
C VAL A 25 4.21 -2.93 -3.37
N TRP A 26 4.18 -3.31 -4.65
CA TRP A 26 4.22 -4.71 -5.09
C TRP A 26 5.49 -5.42 -4.62
N HIS A 27 6.64 -4.72 -4.68
CA HIS A 27 7.95 -5.28 -4.34
C HIS A 27 8.42 -5.01 -2.91
N VAL A 28 7.54 -4.60 -1.98
CA VAL A 28 7.90 -4.29 -0.58
C VAL A 28 8.72 -5.41 0.07
N GLU A 29 8.26 -6.66 -0.04
CA GLU A 29 8.92 -7.81 0.60
C GLU A 29 10.33 -8.01 0.06
N PHE A 30 10.50 -7.90 -1.26
CA PHE A 30 11.81 -7.97 -1.90
C PHE A 30 12.73 -6.83 -1.46
N LEU A 31 12.19 -5.61 -1.34
CA LEU A 31 12.95 -4.44 -0.91
C LEU A 31 13.40 -4.57 0.56
N GLU A 32 12.52 -5.03 1.45
CA GLU A 32 12.84 -5.28 2.87
C GLU A 32 13.92 -6.35 3.05
N GLN A 33 13.92 -7.40 2.21
CA GLN A 33 14.93 -8.46 2.26
C GLN A 33 16.29 -8.04 1.67
N THR A 34 16.27 -7.20 0.63
CA THR A 34 17.47 -6.91 -0.17
C THR A 34 18.19 -5.64 0.29
N LEU A 35 17.46 -4.63 0.78
CA LEU A 35 18.04 -3.34 1.13
C LEU A 35 18.46 -3.27 2.60
N PRO A 36 19.55 -2.54 2.92
CA PRO A 36 19.95 -2.31 4.30
C PRO A 36 18.83 -1.64 5.12
N PRO A 37 18.67 -1.94 6.43
CA PRO A 37 17.64 -1.33 7.28
C PRO A 37 17.69 0.20 7.35
N ASN A 38 18.87 0.79 7.09
CA ASN A 38 19.11 2.23 7.07
C ASN A 38 18.99 2.85 5.66
N HIS A 39 18.39 2.15 4.70
CA HIS A 39 18.19 2.66 3.36
C HIS A 39 17.18 3.82 3.34
N ARG A 40 17.45 4.84 2.51
CA ARG A 40 16.62 6.07 2.47
C ARG A 40 15.14 5.82 2.16
N LEU A 41 14.88 4.77 1.39
CA LEU A 41 13.53 4.34 1.00
C LEU A 41 12.65 4.06 2.24
N PHE A 42 13.18 3.41 3.27
CA PHE A 42 12.42 3.07 4.48
C PHE A 42 12.10 4.28 5.39
N PHE A 43 12.69 5.45 5.12
CA PHE A 43 12.34 6.69 5.82
C PHE A 43 11.24 7.50 5.11
N THR A 44 10.78 7.04 3.95
CA THR A 44 9.71 7.70 3.20
C THR A 44 8.34 7.40 3.82
N PRO A 45 7.32 8.25 3.59
CA PRO A 45 6.01 8.14 4.26
C PRO A 45 5.32 6.78 4.06
N ILE A 46 5.44 6.20 2.86
CA ILE A 46 4.82 4.93 2.48
C ILE A 46 5.30 3.75 3.35
N PHE A 47 6.54 3.77 3.84
CA PHE A 47 7.08 2.71 4.70
C PHE A 47 6.86 2.99 6.20
N ARG A 48 6.51 4.22 6.56
CA ARG A 48 6.27 4.66 7.95
C ARG A 48 4.86 4.35 8.45
N ASP A 49 3.91 4.14 7.54
CA ASP A 49 2.53 3.78 7.88
C ASP A 49 2.22 2.38 7.32
N ARG A 50 2.21 1.38 8.21
CA ARG A 50 2.00 -0.02 7.81
C ARG A 50 0.57 -0.32 7.43
N GLU A 51 -0.41 0.36 8.01
CA GLU A 51 -1.82 0.15 7.69
C GLU A 51 -2.11 0.65 6.27
N GLN A 52 -1.66 1.86 5.96
CA GLN A 52 -1.77 2.41 4.60
C GLN A 52 -1.02 1.56 3.57
N LEU A 53 0.15 1.02 3.95
CA LEU A 53 0.91 0.13 3.06
C LEU A 53 0.16 -1.18 2.78
N MET A 54 -0.47 -1.77 3.79
CA MET A 54 -1.27 -2.99 3.62
C MET A 54 -2.54 -2.73 2.80
N GLU A 55 -3.20 -1.60 3.03
CA GLU A 55 -4.34 -1.16 2.22
C GLU A 55 -3.93 -0.96 0.76
N LEU A 56 -2.81 -0.28 0.49
CA LEU A 56 -2.30 -0.13 -0.88
C LEU A 56 -1.88 -1.46 -1.50
N LYS A 57 -1.33 -2.39 -0.70
CA LYS A 57 -0.92 -3.71 -1.18
C LYS A 57 -2.11 -4.55 -1.63
N SER A 58 -3.28 -4.43 -0.99
CA SER A 58 -4.49 -5.14 -1.43
C SER A 58 -5.04 -4.59 -2.75
N LEU A 59 -4.79 -3.31 -3.04
CA LEU A 59 -5.22 -2.65 -4.27
C LEU A 59 -4.31 -2.99 -5.48
N VAL A 60 -3.02 -3.21 -5.25
CA VAL A 60 -2.05 -3.51 -6.32
C VAL A 60 -2.08 -4.99 -6.66
N THR A 61 -2.68 -5.33 -7.80
CA THR A 61 -2.80 -6.71 -8.28
C THR A 61 -2.27 -6.85 -9.72
N CYS A 62 -1.48 -7.90 -9.99
CA CYS A 62 -1.07 -8.26 -11.34
C CYS A 62 -2.17 -9.12 -12.00
N ARG A 63 -3.18 -8.46 -12.57
CA ARG A 63 -4.29 -9.12 -13.30
C ARG A 63 -4.60 -8.40 -14.60
N LEU A 64 -5.42 -9.03 -15.45
CA LEU A 64 -5.97 -8.36 -16.64
C LEU A 64 -6.84 -7.18 -16.23
N ASN A 65 -6.83 -6.16 -17.07
CA ASN A 65 -7.60 -4.94 -16.87
C ASN A 65 -9.09 -5.26 -16.76
N SER A 66 -9.73 -4.74 -15.72
CA SER A 66 -11.17 -4.75 -15.55
C SER A 66 -11.75 -3.33 -15.66
N PRO A 67 -13.04 -3.20 -16.02
CA PRO A 67 -13.71 -1.92 -16.01
C PRO A 67 -13.64 -1.31 -14.60
N GLY A 68 -12.97 -0.16 -14.45
CA GLY A 68 -12.73 0.51 -13.16
C GLY A 68 -11.25 0.57 -12.75
N ASP A 69 -10.37 -0.21 -13.37
CA ASP A 69 -8.94 -0.15 -13.07
C ASP A 69 -8.34 1.17 -13.56
N THR A 70 -7.77 1.94 -12.64
CA THR A 70 -7.14 3.25 -12.95
C THR A 70 -5.77 3.10 -13.59
N ILE A 71 -5.05 2.02 -13.26
CA ILE A 71 -3.68 1.73 -13.71
C ILE A 71 -3.71 0.42 -14.48
N VAL A 72 -3.28 0.46 -15.75
CA VAL A 72 -3.22 -0.72 -16.62
C VAL A 72 -1.79 -0.92 -17.09
N ALA A 73 -1.30 -2.17 -17.05
CA ALA A 73 -0.02 -2.54 -17.62
C ALA A 73 -0.01 -2.23 -19.12
N THR A 74 0.77 -1.25 -19.54
CA THR A 74 0.87 -0.85 -20.94
C THR A 74 1.75 -1.84 -21.70
N GLY A 75 1.27 -2.32 -22.86
CA GLY A 75 2.04 -3.22 -23.73
C GLY A 75 1.87 -4.71 -23.47
N VAL A 76 0.85 -5.14 -22.71
CA VAL A 76 0.47 -6.56 -22.62
C VAL A 76 0.04 -7.05 -24.01
N PRO A 77 0.79 -7.98 -24.64
CA PRO A 77 0.42 -8.47 -25.97
C PRO A 77 -0.91 -9.24 -25.92
N PRO A 78 -1.74 -9.18 -26.97
CA PRO A 78 -3.08 -9.80 -27.00
C PRO A 78 -3.06 -11.31 -26.76
N HIS A 79 -1.95 -11.99 -27.08
CA HIS A 79 -1.81 -13.43 -26.84
C HIS A 79 -1.83 -13.80 -25.35
N ILE A 80 -1.47 -12.90 -24.43
CA ILE A 80 -1.53 -13.16 -22.98
C ILE A 80 -2.98 -13.31 -22.53
N SER A 81 -3.90 -12.47 -23.03
CA SER A 81 -5.33 -12.60 -22.74
C SER A 81 -5.91 -13.90 -23.29
N ILE A 82 -5.47 -14.31 -24.49
CA ILE A 82 -5.87 -15.59 -25.09
C ILE A 82 -5.39 -16.76 -24.23
N LEU A 83 -4.12 -16.75 -23.79
CA LEU A 83 -3.57 -17.81 -22.94
C LEU A 83 -4.31 -17.91 -21.60
N GLN A 84 -4.72 -16.79 -21.01
CA GLN A 84 -5.54 -16.82 -19.79
C GLN A 84 -6.93 -17.38 -20.04
N HIS A 85 -7.60 -17.01 -21.15
CA HIS A 85 -8.88 -17.61 -21.52
C HIS A 85 -8.74 -19.12 -21.73
N MET A 86 -7.66 -19.57 -22.38
CA MET A 86 -7.37 -21.00 -22.55
C MET A 86 -7.12 -21.69 -21.21
N HIS A 87 -6.42 -21.04 -20.28
CA HIS A 87 -6.19 -21.58 -18.93
C HIS A 87 -7.49 -21.70 -18.13
N SER A 88 -8.35 -20.68 -18.16
CA SER A 88 -9.68 -20.74 -17.53
C SER A 88 -10.55 -21.83 -18.16
N LEU A 89 -10.55 -21.97 -19.49
CA LEU A 89 -11.25 -23.06 -20.17
C LEU A 89 -10.72 -24.43 -19.74
N ALA A 90 -9.40 -24.61 -19.69
CA ALA A 90 -8.79 -25.87 -19.26
C ALA A 90 -9.15 -26.22 -17.80
N LYS A 91 -9.17 -25.21 -16.91
CA LYS A 91 -9.61 -25.39 -15.52
C LYS A 91 -11.08 -25.81 -15.44
N ASN A 92 -11.96 -25.10 -16.16
CA ASN A 92 -13.39 -25.44 -16.21
C ASN A 92 -13.62 -26.88 -16.72
N VAL A 93 -12.87 -27.30 -17.74
CA VAL A 93 -12.92 -28.69 -18.24
C VAL A 93 -12.45 -29.68 -17.17
N ASN A 94 -11.34 -29.40 -16.48
CA ASN A 94 -10.86 -30.24 -15.38
C ASN A 94 -11.86 -30.35 -14.23
N ASP A 95 -12.64 -29.32 -13.94
CA ASP A 95 -13.65 -29.35 -12.88
C ASP A 95 -14.91 -30.13 -13.29
N VAL A 96 -15.22 -30.19 -14.59
CA VAL A 96 -16.36 -30.94 -15.16
C VAL A 96 -16.09 -32.45 -15.20
N VAL A 97 -14.85 -32.89 -15.49
CA VAL A 97 -14.51 -34.32 -15.65
C VAL A 97 -14.84 -35.18 -14.41
N PRO A 98 -14.50 -34.78 -13.16
CA PRO A 98 -14.89 -35.51 -11.96
C PRO A 98 -16.40 -35.58 -11.75
N GLN A 99 -17.15 -34.58 -12.20
CA GLN A 99 -18.61 -34.58 -12.13
C GLN A 99 -19.19 -35.61 -13.11
N ILE A 100 -18.66 -35.69 -14.34
CA ILE A 100 -19.02 -36.74 -15.31
C ILE A 100 -18.81 -38.15 -14.74
N GLN A 101 -17.67 -38.37 -14.09
CA GLN A 101 -17.35 -39.68 -13.49
C GLN A 101 -18.30 -40.08 -12.36
N LYS A 102 -18.88 -39.11 -11.64
CA LYS A 102 -19.86 -39.37 -10.57
C LYS A 102 -21.25 -39.70 -11.09
N VAL A 103 -21.64 -39.15 -12.24
CA VAL A 103 -22.98 -39.37 -12.81
C VAL A 103 -23.13 -40.73 -13.49
N ALA A 104 -22.07 -41.24 -14.10
CA ALA A 104 -22.09 -42.55 -14.75
C ALA A 104 -22.62 -43.69 -13.84
N PRO A 105 -22.13 -43.88 -12.60
CA PRO A 105 -22.65 -44.93 -11.71
C PRO A 105 -24.08 -44.65 -11.22
N GLU A 106 -24.49 -43.38 -11.04
CA GLU A 106 -25.87 -43.05 -10.64
C GLU A 106 -26.88 -43.40 -11.73
N VAL A 107 -26.55 -43.10 -12.98
CA VAL A 107 -27.40 -43.46 -14.14
C VAL A 107 -27.47 -44.97 -14.30
N ILE A 108 -26.33 -45.68 -14.20
CA ILE A 108 -26.31 -47.15 -14.28
C ILE A 108 -27.17 -47.76 -13.16
N ARG A 109 -27.05 -47.26 -11.94
CA ARG A 109 -27.87 -47.73 -10.81
C ARG A 109 -29.36 -47.49 -11.06
N GLY A 110 -29.74 -46.30 -11.52
CA GLY A 110 -31.14 -46.00 -11.84
C GLY A 110 -31.71 -46.93 -12.92
N VAL A 111 -30.89 -47.25 -13.93
CA VAL A 111 -31.28 -48.21 -14.99
C VAL A 111 -31.46 -49.62 -14.43
N ILE A 112 -30.57 -50.09 -13.57
CA ILE A 112 -30.68 -51.41 -12.91
C ILE A 112 -31.93 -51.48 -12.03
N ASP A 113 -32.15 -50.47 -11.17
CA ASP A 113 -33.30 -50.41 -10.25
C ASP A 113 -34.63 -50.51 -11.01
N GLU A 114 -34.75 -49.84 -12.17
CA GLU A 114 -35.98 -49.87 -12.97
C GLU A 114 -36.16 -51.20 -13.72
N ILE A 115 -35.06 -51.82 -14.19
CA ILE A 115 -35.11 -53.16 -14.78
C ILE A 115 -35.56 -54.18 -13.73
N GLU A 116 -35.03 -54.13 -12.51
CA GLU A 116 -35.40 -55.03 -11.41
C GLU A 116 -36.86 -54.84 -10.99
N LYS A 117 -37.31 -53.58 -10.82
CA LYS A 117 -38.69 -53.25 -10.48
C LYS A 117 -39.70 -53.79 -11.50
N ARG A 118 -39.34 -53.80 -12.78
CA ARG A 118 -40.21 -54.32 -13.85
C ARG A 118 -40.09 -55.82 -14.09
N ALA A 119 -38.94 -56.42 -13.78
CA ALA A 119 -38.78 -57.87 -13.74
C ALA A 119 -39.71 -58.52 -12.69
N MET A 120 -39.98 -57.84 -11.58
CA MET A 120 -40.94 -58.29 -10.56
C MET A 120 -42.42 -58.23 -11.01
N THR A 121 -42.76 -57.44 -12.04
CA THR A 121 -44.15 -57.19 -12.45
C THR A 121 -44.51 -57.79 -13.82
N ALA A 122 -43.68 -58.68 -14.37
CA ALA A 122 -43.86 -59.33 -15.68
C ALA A 122 -44.16 -58.32 -16.83
N GLY A 123 -43.55 -57.13 -16.77
CA GLY A 123 -43.76 -56.05 -17.74
C GLY A 123 -42.58 -55.89 -18.70
N THR A 124 -42.88 -55.77 -20.00
CA THR A 124 -41.91 -55.41 -21.03
C THR A 124 -41.30 -54.03 -20.78
N VAL A 125 -39.97 -53.90 -20.91
CA VAL A 125 -39.26 -52.61 -20.82
C VAL A 125 -39.60 -51.79 -22.07
N THR A 126 -40.32 -50.68 -21.90
CA THR A 126 -40.64 -49.75 -23.00
C THR A 126 -39.55 -48.68 -23.11
N ARG A 127 -39.22 -48.27 -24.34
CA ARG A 127 -38.25 -47.20 -24.63
C ARG A 127 -38.59 -45.92 -23.85
N ASP A 128 -39.85 -45.51 -23.85
CA ASP A 128 -40.29 -44.25 -23.24
C ASP A 128 -40.10 -44.24 -21.72
N GLY A 129 -40.25 -45.40 -21.07
CA GLY A 129 -39.98 -45.55 -19.64
C GLY A 129 -38.49 -45.43 -19.31
N LEU A 130 -37.63 -45.99 -20.17
CA LEU A 130 -36.18 -45.89 -20.03
C LEU A 130 -35.71 -44.44 -20.27
N GLU A 131 -36.26 -43.77 -21.29
CA GLU A 131 -35.92 -42.40 -21.68
C GLU A 131 -36.31 -41.39 -20.58
N ALA A 132 -37.52 -41.50 -20.02
CA ALA A 132 -37.97 -40.65 -18.91
C ALA A 132 -37.11 -40.81 -17.65
N MET A 133 -36.65 -42.02 -17.35
CA MET A 133 -35.88 -42.34 -16.16
C MET A 133 -34.40 -41.92 -16.29
N ILE A 134 -33.78 -42.12 -17.47
CA ILE A 134 -32.44 -41.56 -17.76
C ILE A 134 -32.47 -40.04 -17.62
N ASN A 135 -33.48 -39.37 -18.16
CA ASN A 135 -33.63 -37.92 -18.03
C ASN A 135 -33.82 -37.50 -16.57
N GLY A 136 -34.64 -38.22 -15.78
CA GLY A 136 -34.82 -37.95 -14.36
C GLY A 136 -33.55 -38.16 -13.52
N CYS A 137 -32.73 -39.16 -13.83
CA CYS A 137 -31.42 -39.35 -13.18
C CYS A 137 -30.45 -38.23 -13.55
N LEU A 138 -30.44 -37.79 -14.81
CA LEU A 138 -29.59 -36.70 -15.27
C LEU A 138 -30.01 -35.35 -14.68
N GLU A 139 -31.31 -35.05 -14.58
CA GLU A 139 -31.85 -33.81 -13.98
C GLU A 139 -31.49 -33.66 -12.50
N ASN A 140 -31.48 -34.78 -11.76
CA ASN A 140 -31.07 -34.83 -10.36
C ASN A 140 -29.55 -34.84 -10.16
N SER A 141 -28.78 -35.01 -11.24
CA SER A 141 -27.33 -35.08 -11.16
C SER A 141 -26.69 -33.70 -10.99
N ALA A 142 -25.57 -33.65 -10.27
CA ALA A 142 -24.78 -32.42 -10.09
C ALA A 142 -24.28 -31.83 -11.43
N LEU A 143 -24.22 -32.62 -12.50
CA LEU A 143 -23.87 -32.16 -13.85
C LEU A 143 -24.95 -31.26 -14.46
N TYR A 144 -26.23 -31.56 -14.26
CA TYR A 144 -27.31 -30.76 -14.82
C TYR A 144 -27.35 -29.36 -14.18
N GLN A 145 -27.11 -29.29 -12.87
CA GLN A 145 -26.94 -28.01 -12.16
C GLN A 145 -25.73 -27.23 -12.68
N LEU A 146 -24.60 -27.89 -12.90
CA LEU A 146 -23.40 -27.25 -13.45
C LEU A 146 -23.63 -26.73 -14.89
N VAL A 147 -24.29 -27.50 -15.75
CA VAL A 147 -24.62 -27.09 -17.12
C VAL A 147 -25.61 -25.91 -17.14
N LEU A 148 -26.56 -25.86 -16.20
CA LEU A 148 -27.42 -24.70 -16.01
C LEU A 148 -26.64 -23.47 -15.54
N THR A 149 -25.70 -23.63 -14.60
CA THR A 149 -24.81 -22.55 -14.16
C THR A 149 -23.93 -22.02 -15.31
N LEU A 150 -23.45 -22.90 -16.19
CA LEU A 150 -22.66 -22.54 -17.38
C LEU A 150 -23.49 -21.90 -18.50
N LYS A 151 -24.74 -22.34 -18.69
CA LYS A 151 -25.66 -21.74 -19.69
C LYS A 151 -26.21 -20.39 -19.24
N ASN A 152 -26.42 -20.22 -17.93
CA ASN A 152 -27.07 -19.05 -17.36
C ASN A 152 -26.10 -18.08 -16.69
N SER A 153 -24.80 -18.13 -16.98
CA SER A 153 -23.85 -17.16 -16.41
C SER A 153 -23.92 -15.80 -17.13
N PRO A 154 -24.47 -14.73 -16.53
CA PRO A 154 -23.93 -13.40 -16.75
C PRO A 154 -22.57 -13.30 -16.02
N THR A 155 -21.66 -12.55 -16.63
CA THR A 155 -20.37 -12.12 -16.10
C THR A 155 -20.44 -11.84 -14.58
N PRO A 156 -19.49 -12.31 -13.74
CA PRO A 156 -19.63 -12.16 -12.30
C PRO A 156 -19.42 -10.70 -11.88
N ALA A 157 -20.49 -10.11 -11.33
CA ALA A 157 -20.38 -9.03 -10.35
C ALA A 157 -20.09 -9.65 -8.98
N ILE A 158 -19.09 -9.09 -8.31
CA ILE A 158 -18.71 -9.38 -6.93
C ILE A 158 -19.83 -8.87 -6.00
N GLN A 159 -20.21 -9.66 -4.99
CA GLN A 159 -20.94 -9.16 -3.82
C GLN A 159 -20.29 -9.68 -2.53
N GLN A 160 -20.01 -8.72 -1.66
CA GLN A 160 -19.69 -8.82 -0.22
C GLN A 160 -20.91 -9.40 0.52
N GLU A 161 -20.84 -9.98 1.72
CA GLU A 161 -20.44 -9.40 3.00
C GLU A 161 -20.26 -10.52 4.04
N GLU A 162 -19.42 -10.28 5.05
CA GLU A 162 -19.87 -10.49 6.43
C GLU A 162 -19.19 -9.48 7.35
N THR A 163 -20.05 -8.71 8.02
CA THR A 163 -19.84 -7.71 9.05
C THR A 163 -19.39 -8.31 10.38
N LEU A 164 -18.50 -7.64 11.10
CA LEU A 164 -18.55 -7.62 12.57
C LEU A 164 -18.36 -6.18 13.07
N THR A 165 -19.38 -5.73 13.77
CA THR A 165 -19.58 -4.47 14.48
C THR A 165 -18.82 -4.40 15.81
N GLY A 166 -18.55 -3.18 16.28
CA GLY A 166 -18.15 -2.86 17.66
C GLY A 166 -16.95 -1.92 17.69
N ASP A 167 -17.16 -0.62 17.48
CA ASP A 167 -17.38 0.38 18.54
C ASP A 167 -16.08 0.80 19.25
N GLU A 168 -15.62 2.01 18.94
CA GLU A 168 -15.54 3.16 19.85
C GLU A 168 -14.47 4.14 19.35
N ALA A 169 -14.94 5.24 18.75
CA ALA A 169 -14.14 6.41 18.40
C ALA A 169 -13.72 7.16 19.68
N GLY A 170 -12.86 6.56 20.48
CA GLY A 170 -12.00 7.28 21.41
C GLY A 170 -10.89 7.92 20.61
N THR A 171 -10.67 9.22 20.78
CA THR A 171 -9.53 9.95 20.23
C THR A 171 -8.25 9.31 20.79
N MET A 172 -7.73 8.27 20.13
CA MET A 172 -6.47 7.65 20.53
C MET A 172 -5.36 8.66 20.26
N THR A 173 -4.97 9.38 21.29
CA THR A 173 -3.67 10.05 21.32
C THR A 173 -2.62 8.99 20.98
N PRO A 174 -1.84 9.14 19.90
CA PRO A 174 -0.86 8.14 19.53
C PRO A 174 0.08 7.90 20.71
N MET A 175 0.07 6.67 21.25
CA MET A 175 0.90 6.28 22.37
C MET A 175 2.36 6.21 21.89
N TRP A 176 3.13 7.25 22.18
CA TRP A 176 4.55 7.32 21.86
C TRP A 176 5.33 6.27 22.65
N GLY A 177 6.40 5.74 22.05
CA GLY A 177 7.29 4.77 22.68
C GLY A 177 8.01 5.38 23.89
N SER A 178 8.22 4.57 24.92
CA SER A 178 9.06 4.90 26.07
C SER A 178 10.20 3.89 26.17
N HIS A 179 11.43 4.38 26.31
CA HIS A 179 12.66 3.60 26.31
C HIS A 179 13.49 3.93 27.54
N LEU A 180 13.97 2.93 28.27
CA LEU A 180 14.81 3.11 29.45
C LEU A 180 16.28 2.94 29.08
N TRP A 181 17.06 4.00 29.21
CA TRP A 181 18.52 3.94 29.11
C TRP A 181 19.15 5.06 29.96
N GLY A 182 20.38 4.86 30.44
CA GLY A 182 21.03 5.83 31.33
C GLY A 182 20.27 6.09 32.65
N GLY A 183 19.41 5.17 33.08
CA GLY A 183 18.59 5.30 34.30
C GLY A 183 17.42 6.28 34.19
N ARG A 184 17.07 6.76 32.99
CA ARG A 184 15.94 7.66 32.73
C ARG A 184 15.06 7.13 31.60
N ILE A 185 13.78 7.52 31.63
CA ILE A 185 12.84 7.20 30.56
C ILE A 185 13.00 8.25 29.46
N HIS A 186 13.19 7.78 28.23
CA HIS A 186 13.37 8.58 27.04
C HIS A 186 12.35 8.21 25.95
N PRO A 187 11.91 9.19 25.14
CA PRO A 187 10.98 8.97 24.03
C PRO A 187 11.60 8.28 22.81
N VAL A 188 12.91 8.09 22.78
CA VAL A 188 13.65 7.44 21.68
C VAL A 188 14.64 6.41 22.25
N PRO A 189 14.97 5.35 21.49
CA PRO A 189 15.89 4.31 21.95
C PRO A 189 17.35 4.78 21.93
N GLN A 190 18.24 4.04 22.61
CA GLN A 190 19.65 4.41 22.76
C GLN A 190 20.43 4.39 21.43
N ASP A 191 19.98 3.62 20.44
CA ASP A 191 20.55 3.54 19.10
C ASP A 191 19.89 4.50 18.09
N PHE A 192 19.07 5.44 18.57
CA PHE A 192 18.35 6.40 17.74
C PHE A 192 19.29 7.19 16.80
N ALA A 193 18.87 7.28 15.53
CA ALA A 193 19.52 8.07 14.51
C ALA A 193 18.50 8.92 13.74
N PHE A 194 18.85 10.18 13.49
CA PHE A 194 18.03 11.06 12.64
C PHE A 194 17.93 10.53 11.21
N PRO A 195 16.77 10.73 10.56
CA PRO A 195 16.53 10.29 9.19
C PRO A 195 17.54 10.94 8.22
N ASN A 196 18.12 10.14 7.34
CA ASN A 196 19.05 10.58 6.30
C ASN A 196 18.28 11.04 5.05
N SER A 197 17.41 12.03 5.22
CA SER A 197 16.43 12.48 4.24
C SER A 197 16.61 13.95 3.85
N CYS A 198 15.78 14.45 2.93
CA CYS A 198 15.73 15.86 2.56
C CYS A 198 14.99 16.71 3.60
N SER A 199 15.10 18.03 3.49
CA SER A 199 14.50 18.99 4.44
C SER A 199 12.98 18.83 4.58
N GLN A 200 12.27 18.51 3.50
CA GLN A 200 10.82 18.29 3.52
C GLN A 200 10.43 17.05 4.32
N ILE A 201 11.13 15.92 4.12
CA ILE A 201 10.88 14.71 4.92
C ILE A 201 11.28 14.93 6.37
N ALA A 202 12.38 15.66 6.62
CA ALA A 202 12.79 16.02 7.97
C ALA A 202 11.73 16.90 8.68
N TRP A 203 11.06 17.79 7.95
CA TRP A 203 9.92 18.57 8.46
C TRP A 203 8.71 17.69 8.82
N GLN A 204 8.40 16.67 8.01
CA GLN A 204 7.36 15.69 8.38
C GLN A 204 7.70 14.97 9.69
N TYR A 205 8.95 14.57 9.90
CA TYR A 205 9.40 14.00 11.18
C TYR A 205 9.29 15.01 12.33
N TRP A 206 9.61 16.28 12.06
CA TRP A 206 9.51 17.37 13.03
C TRP A 206 8.08 17.61 13.52
N MET A 207 7.10 17.58 12.60
CA MET A 207 5.69 17.84 12.90
C MET A 207 4.89 16.60 13.32
N CYS A 208 5.13 15.45 12.70
CA CYS A 208 4.28 14.26 12.84
C CYS A 208 4.97 13.07 13.52
N GLY A 209 6.31 13.08 13.65
CA GLY A 209 7.07 11.96 14.24
C GLY A 209 7.13 10.72 13.34
N ASP A 210 7.30 9.55 13.96
CA ASP A 210 7.35 8.24 13.32
C ASP A 210 6.36 7.28 13.99
N ARG A 211 5.23 6.98 13.33
CA ARG A 211 4.20 6.10 13.90
C ARG A 211 4.67 4.63 13.97
N GLN A 212 5.35 4.14 12.94
CA GLN A 212 5.88 2.78 12.91
C GLN A 212 6.90 2.54 14.01
N LYS A 213 7.84 3.48 14.19
CA LYS A 213 8.85 3.38 15.26
C LYS A 213 8.37 3.94 16.60
N ARG A 214 7.13 4.46 16.65
CA ARG A 214 6.52 5.15 17.79
C ARG A 214 7.33 6.33 18.32
N TYR A 215 8.04 7.05 17.46
CA TYR A 215 8.77 8.26 17.85
C TYR A 215 7.84 9.47 17.84
N PRO A 216 7.84 10.30 18.89
CA PRO A 216 7.07 11.54 18.89
C PRO A 216 7.59 12.51 17.83
N PRO A 217 6.83 13.58 17.53
CA PRO A 217 7.32 14.68 16.73
C PRO A 217 8.65 15.17 17.26
N LEU A 218 9.65 15.30 16.38
CA LEU A 218 11.02 15.59 16.82
C LEU A 218 11.14 16.94 17.55
N ARG A 219 10.15 17.84 17.40
CA ARG A 219 10.06 19.10 18.14
C ARG A 219 9.87 18.93 19.65
N ASN A 220 9.31 17.81 20.07
CA ASN A 220 9.06 17.51 21.48
C ASN A 220 10.30 16.91 22.18
N LEU A 221 11.39 16.65 21.44
CA LEU A 221 12.60 16.05 21.98
C LEU A 221 13.52 17.11 22.58
N SER A 222 14.05 16.82 23.76
CA SER A 222 15.09 17.61 24.41
C SER A 222 16.50 17.09 24.09
N ARG A 223 17.51 17.89 24.44
CA ARG A 223 18.92 17.48 24.36
C ARG A 223 19.21 16.27 25.27
N ASP A 224 18.49 16.15 26.37
CA ASP A 224 18.66 15.04 27.31
C ASP A 224 18.09 13.72 26.75
N ASP A 225 17.21 13.79 25.74
CA ASP A 225 16.64 12.61 25.07
C ASP A 225 17.57 11.99 24.02
N MET A 226 18.77 12.55 23.86
CA MET A 226 19.70 12.14 22.81
C MET A 226 20.81 11.24 23.36
N PRO A 227 21.06 10.07 22.75
CA PRO A 227 21.98 9.06 23.29
C PRO A 227 23.45 9.46 23.24
N SER A 228 23.82 10.44 22.42
CA SER A 228 25.20 10.90 22.28
C SER A 228 25.32 12.40 22.08
N THR A 229 26.49 12.96 22.39
CA THR A 229 26.82 14.37 22.13
C THR A 229 26.67 14.74 20.65
N ASN A 230 26.97 13.80 19.74
CA ASN A 230 26.76 14.01 18.30
C ASN A 230 25.27 14.09 17.93
N MET A 231 24.42 13.28 18.54
CA MET A 231 22.97 13.37 18.33
C MET A 231 22.40 14.68 18.91
N ARG A 232 22.90 15.14 20.06
CA ARG A 232 22.55 16.46 20.63
C ARG A 232 22.87 17.61 19.66
N LYS A 233 24.05 17.58 19.04
CA LYS A 233 24.44 18.55 18.01
C LYS A 233 23.50 18.50 16.80
N ARG A 234 23.19 17.30 16.31
CA ARG A 234 22.26 17.11 15.18
C ARG A 234 20.84 17.60 15.51
N LEU A 235 20.34 17.37 16.72
CA LEU A 235 19.05 17.91 17.15
C LEU A 235 19.06 19.44 17.13
N SER A 236 20.14 20.06 17.63
CA SER A 236 20.27 21.53 17.61
C SER A 236 20.37 22.10 16.18
N ASP A 237 21.02 21.38 15.26
CA ASP A 237 21.06 21.74 13.85
C ASP A 237 19.68 21.62 13.19
N LEU A 238 18.94 20.55 13.48
CA LEU A 238 17.59 20.34 12.99
C LEU A 238 16.63 21.40 13.54
N GLN A 239 16.67 21.66 14.86
CA GLN A 239 15.90 22.72 15.54
C GLN A 239 16.11 24.07 14.86
N TYR A 240 17.37 24.46 14.62
CA TYR A 240 17.68 25.71 13.94
C TYR A 240 17.04 25.80 12.55
N LEU A 241 17.08 24.72 11.76
CA LEU A 241 16.50 24.72 10.42
C LEU A 241 14.98 24.76 10.45
N MET A 242 14.35 23.97 11.31
CA MET A 242 12.90 23.84 11.35
C MET A 242 12.24 25.05 11.99
N GLN A 243 12.83 25.65 13.04
CA GLN A 243 12.32 26.90 13.63
C GLN A 243 12.28 28.07 12.64
N LEU A 244 13.16 28.08 11.63
CA LEU A 244 13.10 29.06 10.55
C LEU A 244 11.85 28.90 9.68
N VAL A 245 11.49 27.65 9.41
CA VAL A 245 10.28 27.30 8.66
C VAL A 245 9.04 27.57 9.54
N GLU A 246 9.06 27.21 10.83
CA GLU A 246 7.98 27.49 11.79
C GLU A 246 7.64 28.97 11.81
N LYS A 247 8.63 29.83 12.07
CA LYS A 247 8.43 31.28 12.11
C LYS A 247 7.79 31.82 10.83
N ARG A 248 8.22 31.31 9.67
CA ARG A 248 7.69 31.75 8.38
C ARG A 248 6.25 31.31 8.14
N VAL A 249 5.88 30.12 8.63
CA VAL A 249 4.53 29.58 8.54
C VAL A 249 3.60 30.32 9.50
N GLU A 250 4.09 30.68 10.70
CA GLU A 250 3.38 31.53 11.67
C GLU A 250 3.13 32.94 11.11
N GLU A 251 4.13 33.56 10.48
CA GLU A 251 3.99 34.86 9.79
C GLU A 251 2.94 34.85 8.67
N GLN A 252 2.63 33.68 8.11
CA GLN A 252 1.60 33.51 7.09
C GLN A 252 0.26 33.01 7.63
N GLU A 253 0.11 32.92 8.97
CA GLU A 253 -1.10 32.46 9.66
C GLU A 253 -1.59 31.07 9.25
N LYS A 254 -0.70 30.22 8.71
CA LYS A 254 -1.00 28.85 8.25
C LYS A 254 -0.51 27.77 9.22
N TRP A 255 -0.26 28.15 10.47
CA TRP A 255 0.26 27.23 11.48
C TRP A 255 -0.82 26.24 11.94
N ILE A 256 -0.47 24.94 11.90
CA ILE A 256 -1.31 23.86 12.43
C ILE A 256 -0.47 23.12 13.48
N ALA A 257 -0.98 23.06 14.72
CA ALA A 257 -0.23 22.51 15.85
C ALA A 257 0.04 21.00 15.75
N ASN A 258 -0.95 20.24 15.25
CA ASN A 258 -0.87 18.78 15.06
C ASN A 258 -1.35 18.41 13.65
N PRO A 259 -0.53 18.66 12.62
CA PRO A 259 -0.94 18.45 11.24
C PRO A 259 -0.90 16.97 10.85
N SER A 260 -1.72 16.60 9.88
CA SER A 260 -1.52 15.38 9.08
C SER A 260 -0.22 15.50 8.25
N ILE A 261 0.28 14.40 7.69
CA ILE A 261 1.48 14.43 6.83
C ILE A 261 1.25 15.35 5.62
N GLU A 262 0.03 15.38 5.07
CA GLU A 262 -0.33 16.23 3.93
C GLU A 262 -0.34 17.71 4.33
N GLN A 263 -0.96 18.05 5.46
CA GLN A 263 -0.94 19.40 6.01
C GLN A 263 0.49 19.87 6.35
N ALA A 264 1.32 18.97 6.90
CA ALA A 264 2.73 19.29 7.18
C ALA A 264 3.51 19.61 5.89
N ASN A 265 3.21 18.91 4.78
CA ASN A 265 3.80 19.23 3.47
C ASN A 265 3.36 20.60 2.98
N GLU A 266 2.09 20.95 3.10
CA GLU A 266 1.58 22.28 2.73
C GLU A 266 2.24 23.39 3.55
N MET A 267 2.37 23.20 4.86
CA MET A 267 3.10 24.13 5.74
C MET A 267 4.57 24.30 5.28
N PHE A 268 5.23 23.21 4.90
CA PHE A 268 6.60 23.29 4.39
C PHE A 268 6.69 24.05 3.08
N GLU A 269 5.75 23.82 2.15
CA GLU A 269 5.71 24.53 0.86
C GLU A 269 5.53 26.04 1.03
N VAL A 270 4.79 26.45 2.06
CA VAL A 270 4.58 27.85 2.46
C VAL A 270 5.85 28.47 3.05
N GLY A 271 6.61 27.72 3.86
CA GLY A 271 7.79 28.22 4.57
C GLY A 271 9.15 27.92 3.92
N LYS A 272 9.19 27.18 2.81
CA LYS A 272 10.46 26.79 2.14
C LYS A 272 11.22 27.97 1.55
N ASP A 273 10.54 29.08 1.28
CA ASP A 273 11.12 30.31 0.73
C ASP A 273 12.21 30.89 1.64
N VAL A 274 12.05 30.78 2.96
CA VAL A 274 13.06 31.23 3.95
C VAL A 274 14.37 30.45 3.87
N LEU A 275 14.34 29.25 3.30
CA LEU A 275 15.56 28.47 3.10
C LEU A 275 16.41 29.07 1.96
N ASP A 276 15.79 29.74 0.97
CA ASP A 276 16.40 30.51 -0.13
C ASP A 276 17.74 29.94 -0.64
N ILE A 277 17.72 28.70 -1.16
CA ILE A 277 18.90 28.05 -1.72
C ILE A 277 18.80 27.99 -3.23
N SER A 278 19.85 28.50 -3.88
CA SER A 278 20.04 28.40 -5.33
C SER A 278 20.20 26.95 -5.77
N ASP A 279 19.54 26.61 -6.88
CA ASP A 279 19.73 25.35 -7.62
C ASP A 279 21.10 25.28 -8.32
N VAL A 280 22.01 26.23 -8.07
CA VAL A 280 23.38 26.23 -8.57
C VAL A 280 24.35 26.27 -7.40
N SER A 281 25.23 25.28 -7.31
CA SER A 281 26.29 25.30 -6.29
C SER A 281 27.32 26.39 -6.57
N GLU A 282 28.09 26.79 -5.56
CA GLU A 282 29.26 27.69 -5.71
C GLU A 282 30.25 27.25 -6.81
N LYS A 283 30.29 25.95 -7.15
CA LYS A 283 31.11 25.38 -8.25
C LYS A 283 30.38 25.26 -9.60
N GLY A 284 29.27 25.98 -9.80
CA GLY A 284 28.52 26.03 -11.07
C GLY A 284 27.68 24.79 -11.43
N ARG A 285 27.64 23.74 -10.59
CA ARG A 285 26.82 22.54 -10.85
C ARG A 285 25.33 22.79 -10.59
N LYS A 286 24.47 22.42 -11.55
CA LYS A 286 23.01 22.32 -11.37
C LYS A 286 22.68 21.32 -10.25
N ARG A 287 21.76 21.68 -9.36
CA ARG A 287 21.31 20.90 -8.20
C ARG A 287 19.82 21.13 -8.00
N ARG A 288 19.18 20.19 -7.31
CA ARG A 288 17.81 20.35 -6.78
C ARG A 288 17.95 20.67 -5.30
N GLY A 289 18.01 21.96 -4.94
CA GLY A 289 18.41 22.42 -3.59
C GLY A 289 17.60 21.77 -2.47
N LEU A 290 16.29 21.63 -2.67
CA LEU A 290 15.35 21.04 -1.70
C LEU A 290 15.45 19.51 -1.56
N GLN A 291 16.11 18.81 -2.48
CA GLN A 291 16.35 17.37 -2.41
C GLN A 291 17.66 17.01 -1.71
N MET A 292 18.46 18.01 -1.33
CA MET A 292 19.66 17.79 -0.54
C MET A 292 19.34 17.29 0.87
N LYS A 293 20.30 16.59 1.48
CA LYS A 293 20.18 16.17 2.88
C LYS A 293 19.96 17.40 3.76
N TRP A 294 19.02 17.31 4.70
CA TRP A 294 18.74 18.41 5.62
C TRP A 294 20.00 18.84 6.41
N THR A 295 20.90 17.91 6.74
CA THR A 295 22.19 18.23 7.40
C THR A 295 23.07 19.15 6.56
N SER A 296 23.19 18.88 5.26
CA SER A 296 23.88 19.76 4.32
C SER A 296 23.14 21.09 4.14
N MET A 297 21.81 21.07 4.27
CA MET A 297 20.98 22.27 4.21
C MET A 297 21.30 23.25 5.34
N VAL A 298 21.40 22.75 6.58
CA VAL A 298 21.73 23.58 7.75
C VAL A 298 23.05 24.32 7.53
N THR A 299 24.08 23.61 7.05
CA THR A 299 25.39 24.20 6.81
C THR A 299 25.33 25.35 5.80
N GLN A 300 24.59 25.18 4.71
CA GLN A 300 24.45 26.21 3.68
C GLN A 300 23.69 27.43 4.19
N VAL A 301 22.56 27.23 4.86
CA VAL A 301 21.76 28.34 5.42
C VAL A 301 22.59 29.14 6.44
N ARG A 302 23.39 28.47 7.28
CA ARG A 302 24.29 29.14 8.23
C ARG A 302 25.40 29.91 7.53
N ASN A 303 26.03 29.34 6.51
CA ASN A 303 27.11 30.01 5.78
C ASN A 303 26.60 31.26 5.05
N LYS A 304 25.44 31.16 4.39
CA LYS A 304 24.81 32.31 3.71
C LYS A 304 24.52 33.45 4.68
N ARG A 305 23.91 33.15 5.83
CA ARG A 305 23.60 34.16 6.86
C ARG A 305 24.83 34.77 7.52
N LYS A 306 25.93 34.03 7.63
CA LYS A 306 27.21 34.59 8.05
C LYS A 306 27.74 35.59 7.02
N SER A 307 27.71 35.23 5.74
CA SER A 307 28.13 36.13 4.64
C SER A 307 27.32 37.42 4.60
N HIS A 308 26.00 37.36 4.85
CA HIS A 308 25.12 38.54 4.90
C HIS A 308 25.32 39.42 6.15
N ARG A 309 25.97 38.92 7.21
CA ARG A 309 26.31 39.72 8.40
C ARG A 309 27.69 40.37 8.31
N THR A 310 28.53 39.92 7.39
CA THR A 310 29.90 40.41 7.17
C THR A 310 30.03 41.32 5.96
N SER A 311 28.94 41.54 5.21
CA SER A 311 28.79 42.54 4.16
C SER A 311 27.91 43.68 4.65
#